data_AF-A0A5P9NS43-F1
#
_entry.id   AF-A0A5P9NS43-F1
#
_cell.length_a   1.000
_cell.length_b   1.000
_cell.length_c   1.000
_cell.angle_alpha   90.00
_cell.angle_beta   90.00
_cell.angle_gamma   90.00
#
_symmetry.space_group_name_H-M   'P 1'
#
loop_
_entity.id
_entity.type
_entity.pdbx_description
1 polymer ?
#
loop_
_entity_poly.entity_id
_entity_poly.type
_entity_poly.pdbx_seq_one_letter_code
_entity_poly.pdbx_strand_id
1 'polypeptide(L)'
;MEVRVVEPDPRWPELFSVEAERVKKILGSELVAIHHIGSTAVENLAAKPIIDIMPVVKDIEKVDAFSEGFAALGYEVMGEYGIPGRRYFRKGNLVRTHHVHIFAEGNRHDIDRHLALRDYLRAHPDVAAEYGELKQNLARTFPNDINAYMDGKDSFVKRVEAQALRWYYSERKPFTIRPAEERDKPELVWLIAAFRVELSQLKEETTEVDLGNAEEELNSYLAKDMPIFVAEGEGGKLLGYIVCRVDGDVVWAEYMYVLPEMRRQGVATMLYSQAE
;
A
#
# COMPACT_ATOMS: atom_id res chain seq x y z
N MET A 1 -12.41 25.07 4.34
CA MET A 1 -11.38 25.31 3.30
C MET A 1 -12.04 25.03 1.97
N GLU A 2 -11.91 25.93 1.00
CA GLU A 2 -12.49 25.73 -0.33
C GLU A 2 -11.86 24.52 -1.03
N VAL A 3 -12.70 23.69 -1.66
CA VAL A 3 -12.31 22.53 -2.45
C VAL A 3 -12.19 22.97 -3.90
N ARG A 4 -10.96 23.27 -4.32
CA ARG A 4 -10.66 23.66 -5.70
C ARG A 4 -9.85 22.58 -6.41
N VAL A 5 -10.42 22.03 -7.48
CA VAL A 5 -9.74 21.15 -8.44
C VAL A 5 -9.47 21.96 -9.70
N VAL A 6 -8.24 21.92 -10.18
CA VAL A 6 -7.79 22.65 -11.37
C VAL A 6 -7.33 21.68 -12.45
N GLU A 7 -7.30 22.19 -13.68
CA GLU A 7 -6.67 21.48 -14.80
C GLU A 7 -5.19 21.18 -14.50
N PRO A 8 -4.64 20.11 -15.10
CA PRO A 8 -3.24 19.72 -14.96
C PRO A 8 -2.30 20.89 -15.23
N ASP A 9 -1.37 21.15 -14.31
CA ASP A 9 -0.37 22.20 -14.48
C ASP A 9 0.99 21.56 -14.83
N PRO A 10 1.57 21.82 -16.01
CA PRO A 10 2.85 21.24 -16.41
C PRO A 10 4.01 21.67 -15.52
N ARG A 11 3.83 22.66 -14.64
CA ARG A 11 4.84 23.11 -13.66
C ARG A 11 4.87 22.28 -12.39
N TRP A 12 3.89 21.40 -12.12
CA TRP A 12 3.89 20.59 -10.89
C TRP A 12 5.16 19.76 -10.68
N PRO A 13 5.76 19.11 -11.70
CA PRO A 13 7.03 18.41 -11.55
C PRO A 13 8.19 19.33 -11.13
N GLU A 14 8.22 20.56 -11.65
CA GLU A 14 9.22 21.57 -11.27
C GLU A 14 9.01 22.03 -9.82
N LEU A 15 7.76 22.34 -9.44
CA LEU A 15 7.41 22.72 -8.07
C LEU A 15 7.76 21.63 -7.06
N PHE A 16 7.49 20.36 -7.41
CA PHE A 16 7.98 19.21 -6.66
C PHE A 16 9.49 19.22 -6.54
N SER A 17 10.22 19.36 -7.65
CA SER A 17 11.68 19.28 -7.66
C SER A 17 12.31 20.35 -6.76
N VAL A 18 11.81 21.59 -6.83
CA VAL A 18 12.28 22.71 -6.00
C VAL A 18 12.08 22.43 -4.51
N GLU A 19 10.89 21.96 -4.13
CA GLU A 19 10.61 21.70 -2.71
C GLU A 19 11.30 20.43 -2.21
N ALA A 20 11.41 19.39 -3.06
CA ALA A 20 12.14 18.17 -2.77
C ALA A 20 13.61 18.46 -2.43
N GLU A 21 14.29 19.38 -3.14
CA GLU A 21 15.66 19.79 -2.81
C GLU A 21 15.79 20.44 -1.43
N ARG A 22 14.76 21.16 -0.98
CA ARG A 22 14.75 21.74 0.37
C ARG A 22 14.55 20.68 1.44
N VAL A 23 13.63 19.75 1.20
CA VAL A 23 13.37 18.59 2.08
C VAL A 23 14.61 17.68 2.17
N LYS A 24 15.30 17.43 1.05
CA LYS A 24 16.57 16.69 0.99
C LYS A 24 17.62 17.30 1.91
N LYS A 25 17.79 18.63 1.88
CA LYS A 25 18.77 19.33 2.74
C LYS A 25 18.47 19.19 4.22
N ILE A 26 17.19 19.15 4.61
CA ILE A 26 16.80 18.94 6.01
C ILE A 26 17.15 17.51 6.44
N LEU A 27 16.69 16.52 5.67
CA LEU A 27 16.82 15.11 6.06
C LEU A 27 18.25 14.56 5.91
N GLY A 28 19.08 15.20 5.08
CA GLY A 28 20.49 14.89 4.96
C GLY A 28 20.77 13.41 4.70
N SER A 29 21.60 12.80 5.55
CA SER A 29 22.00 11.39 5.44
C SER A 29 20.93 10.39 5.87
N GLU A 30 19.83 10.84 6.50
CA GLU A 30 18.72 9.97 6.85
C GLU A 30 17.82 9.68 5.65
N LEU A 31 17.88 10.50 4.60
CA LEU A 31 17.10 10.29 3.38
C LEU A 31 17.68 9.14 2.54
N VAL A 32 16.81 8.20 2.18
CA VAL A 32 17.09 7.10 1.25
C VAL A 32 16.59 7.45 -0.15
N ALA A 33 15.35 7.91 -0.26
CA ALA A 33 14.73 8.28 -1.52
C ALA A 33 13.67 9.37 -1.30
N ILE A 34 13.28 10.07 -2.37
CA ILE A 34 12.18 11.03 -2.31
C ILE A 34 11.38 10.97 -3.60
N HIS A 35 10.05 10.92 -3.47
CA HIS A 35 9.15 10.68 -4.58
C HIS A 35 8.08 11.77 -4.66
N HIS A 36 7.73 12.16 -5.89
CA HIS A 36 6.50 12.89 -6.16
C HIS A 36 5.37 11.86 -6.19
N ILE A 37 4.35 12.07 -5.36
CA ILE A 37 3.17 11.19 -5.27
C ILE A 37 1.89 12.03 -5.39
N GLY A 38 0.74 11.38 -5.22
CA GLY A 38 -0.55 12.05 -5.31
C GLY A 38 -0.94 12.42 -6.75
N SER A 39 -2.05 13.12 -6.90
CA SER A 39 -2.59 13.42 -8.23
C SER A 39 -1.69 14.37 -9.04
N THR A 40 -0.96 15.28 -8.39
CA THR A 40 -0.07 16.22 -9.09
C THR A 40 1.16 15.56 -9.70
N ALA A 41 1.44 14.31 -9.34
CA ALA A 41 2.48 13.48 -9.95
C ALA A 41 2.00 12.76 -11.21
N VAL A 42 0.71 12.77 -11.53
CA VAL A 42 0.16 12.09 -12.72
C VAL A 42 -0.07 13.12 -13.81
N GLU A 43 0.54 12.90 -14.97
CA GLU A 43 0.38 13.78 -16.12
C GLU A 43 -1.09 13.81 -16.57
N ASN A 44 -1.58 14.97 -17.00
CA ASN A 44 -2.94 15.17 -17.49
C ASN A 44 -4.07 14.86 -16.47
N LEU A 45 -3.77 14.74 -15.16
CA LEU A 45 -4.78 14.50 -14.12
C LEU A 45 -5.19 15.79 -13.39
N ALA A 46 -6.45 16.21 -13.54
CA ALA A 46 -7.01 17.34 -12.79
C ALA A 46 -6.89 17.10 -11.27
N ALA A 47 -6.42 18.10 -10.52
CA ALA A 47 -6.09 17.90 -9.10
C ALA A 47 -6.30 19.17 -8.26
N LYS A 48 -6.32 19.00 -6.94
CA LYS A 48 -6.05 20.13 -6.04
C LYS A 48 -4.58 20.53 -6.26
N PRO A 49 -4.24 21.82 -6.35
CA PRO A 49 -2.88 22.28 -6.60
C PRO A 49 -2.01 22.17 -5.32
N ILE A 50 -1.87 20.95 -4.82
CA ILE A 50 -1.08 20.59 -3.65
C ILE A 50 -0.06 19.55 -4.09
N ILE A 51 1.21 19.82 -3.83
CA ILE A 51 2.30 18.90 -4.13
C ILE A 51 2.44 17.91 -2.97
N ASP A 52 2.18 16.63 -3.23
CA ASP A 52 2.38 15.56 -2.26
C ASP A 52 3.79 14.95 -2.47
N ILE A 53 4.62 15.01 -1.43
CA ILE A 53 6.01 14.60 -1.42
C ILE A 53 6.14 13.41 -0.48
N MET A 54 6.84 12.36 -0.89
CA MET A 54 7.09 11.18 -0.06
C MET A 54 8.58 10.90 0.09
N PRO A 55 9.24 11.45 1.13
CA PRO A 55 10.56 11.03 1.54
C PRO A 55 10.51 9.64 2.19
N VAL A 56 11.47 8.80 1.84
CA VAL A 56 11.76 7.52 2.49
C VAL A 56 13.04 7.69 3.28
N VAL A 57 13.01 7.36 4.57
CA VAL A 57 14.14 7.52 5.49
C VAL A 57 14.59 6.17 6.05
N LYS A 58 15.80 6.13 6.63
CA LYS A 58 16.32 4.93 7.32
C LYS A 58 15.54 4.63 8.60
N ASP A 59 15.38 5.65 9.43
CA ASP A 59 14.74 5.56 10.75
C ASP A 59 13.70 6.66 10.91
N ILE A 60 12.44 6.26 11.12
CA ILE A 60 11.32 7.20 11.26
C ILE A 60 11.39 7.99 12.56
N GLU A 61 11.96 7.42 13.63
CA GLU A 61 12.00 8.08 14.95
C GLU A 61 12.98 9.26 14.96
N LYS A 62 14.00 9.23 14.10
CA LYS A 62 14.92 10.37 13.93
C LYS A 62 14.28 11.56 13.24
N VAL A 63 13.18 11.36 12.51
CA VAL A 63 12.50 12.44 11.76
C VAL A 63 12.02 13.55 12.69
N ASP A 64 11.67 13.22 13.94
CA ASP A 64 11.20 14.18 14.92
C ASP A 64 12.23 15.26 15.25
N ALA A 65 13.53 14.92 15.23
CA ALA A 65 14.62 15.86 15.44
C ALA A 65 14.76 16.91 14.31
N PHE A 66 14.15 16.67 13.14
CA PHE A 66 14.16 17.60 12.00
C PHE A 66 12.97 18.56 11.98
N SER A 67 12.08 18.48 12.98
CA SER A 67 10.86 19.29 13.07
C SER A 67 11.13 20.80 12.95
N GLU A 68 12.19 21.31 13.57
CA GLU A 68 12.57 22.72 13.49
C GLU A 68 13.00 23.13 12.06
N GLY A 69 13.69 22.25 11.34
CA GLY A 69 14.07 22.47 9.94
C GLY A 69 12.84 22.56 9.03
N PHE A 70 11.86 21.68 9.23
CA PHE A 70 10.58 21.76 8.51
C PHE A 70 9.79 23.01 8.88
N ALA A 71 9.72 23.37 10.17
CA ALA A 71 9.07 24.59 10.63
C ALA A 71 9.70 25.85 10.03
N ALA A 72 11.03 25.89 9.90
CA ALA A 72 11.75 27.00 9.26
C ALA A 72 11.40 27.14 7.75
N LEU A 73 10.97 26.06 7.08
CA LEU A 73 10.43 26.10 5.71
C LEU A 73 8.92 26.41 5.64
N GLY A 74 8.28 26.64 6.79
CA GLY A 74 6.85 26.96 6.90
C GLY A 74 5.93 25.75 6.95
N TYR A 75 6.44 24.58 7.34
CA TYR A 75 5.60 23.40 7.58
C TYR A 75 5.04 23.37 9.01
N GLU A 76 3.80 22.93 9.13
CA GLU A 76 3.20 22.47 10.38
C GLU A 76 3.54 20.98 10.58
N VAL A 77 3.98 20.61 11.79
CA VAL A 77 4.29 19.24 12.19
C VAL A 77 3.01 18.57 12.69
N MET A 78 2.61 17.44 12.08
CA MET A 78 1.35 16.77 12.38
C MET A 78 1.52 15.40 13.06
N GLY A 79 2.76 14.93 13.24
CA GLY A 79 3.05 13.58 13.72
C GLY A 79 2.54 12.51 12.75
N GLU A 80 1.96 11.42 13.26
CA GLU A 80 1.40 10.33 12.44
C GLU A 80 0.14 10.74 11.68
N TYR A 81 -0.71 11.54 12.33
CA TYR A 81 -1.97 12.06 11.77
C TYR A 81 -2.87 10.98 11.15
N GLY A 82 -3.08 9.88 11.89
CA GLY A 82 -3.98 8.78 11.51
C GLY A 82 -3.34 7.66 10.67
N ILE A 83 -2.03 7.72 10.37
CA ILE A 83 -1.31 6.62 9.71
C ILE A 83 -0.11 6.22 10.59
N PRO A 84 -0.14 5.04 11.23
CA PRO A 84 0.95 4.57 12.08
C PRO A 84 2.30 4.52 11.35
N GLY A 85 3.37 4.96 12.01
CA GLY A 85 4.72 4.97 11.44
C GLY A 85 4.93 5.99 10.33
N ARG A 86 4.03 6.98 10.19
CA ARG A 86 4.22 8.16 9.33
C ARG A 86 4.73 9.34 10.14
N ARG A 87 5.47 10.24 9.51
CA ARG A 87 5.56 11.64 9.94
C ARG A 87 5.02 12.54 8.84
N TYR A 88 4.00 13.32 9.19
CA TYR A 88 3.24 14.14 8.27
C TYR A 88 3.51 15.63 8.52
N PHE A 89 3.84 16.33 7.45
CA PHE A 89 4.05 17.77 7.47
C PHE A 89 3.20 18.42 6.39
N ARG A 90 2.65 19.60 6.69
CA ARG A 90 1.79 20.33 5.75
C ARG A 90 2.16 21.80 5.70
N LYS A 91 2.17 22.42 4.51
CA LYS A 91 2.60 23.82 4.31
C LYS A 91 1.59 24.61 3.47
N GLY A 92 1.47 25.90 3.77
CA GLY A 92 0.55 26.82 3.08
C GLY A 92 -0.63 27.21 3.96
N ASN A 93 -0.36 28.11 4.92
CA ASN A 93 -1.29 28.55 5.98
C ASN A 93 -2.76 28.68 5.54
N LEU A 94 -3.09 29.74 4.80
CA LEU A 94 -4.46 30.00 4.34
C LEU A 94 -4.87 29.08 3.17
N VAL A 95 -3.93 28.76 2.29
CA VAL A 95 -4.13 27.88 1.14
C VAL A 95 -3.01 26.86 1.12
N ARG A 96 -3.38 25.59 1.33
CA ARG A 96 -2.45 24.46 1.36
C ARG A 96 -1.74 24.34 0.02
N THR A 97 -0.42 24.14 0.05
CA THR A 97 0.42 24.02 -1.15
C THR A 97 1.25 22.74 -1.17
N HIS A 98 1.69 22.25 -0.02
CA HIS A 98 2.52 21.05 0.04
C HIS A 98 2.10 20.14 1.19
N HIS A 99 2.26 18.85 0.96
CA HIS A 99 2.17 17.78 1.92
C HIS A 99 3.46 16.94 1.85
N VAL A 100 4.02 16.58 2.99
CA VAL A 100 5.17 15.68 3.09
C VAL A 100 4.76 14.48 3.94
N HIS A 101 4.81 13.30 3.34
CA HIS A 101 4.51 12.02 3.96
C HIS A 101 5.81 11.23 4.10
N ILE A 102 6.39 11.21 5.30
CA ILE A 102 7.66 10.53 5.55
C ILE A 102 7.40 9.14 6.12
N PHE A 103 8.08 8.14 5.56
CA PHE A 103 8.02 6.74 6.00
C PHE A 103 9.43 6.15 6.11
N ALA A 104 9.64 5.23 7.05
CA ALA A 104 10.85 4.41 7.07
C ALA A 104 10.89 3.44 5.87
N GLU A 105 12.08 3.10 5.37
CA GLU A 105 12.27 2.20 4.22
C GLU A 105 11.63 0.81 4.41
N GLY A 106 11.55 0.34 5.66
CA GLY A 106 10.87 -0.89 6.01
C GLY A 106 9.33 -0.82 5.92
N ASN A 107 8.73 0.37 5.84
CA ASN A 107 7.29 0.54 5.65
C ASN A 107 6.90 0.39 4.18
N ARG A 108 7.18 -0.80 3.62
CA ARG A 108 6.91 -1.14 2.22
C ARG A 108 5.44 -1.03 1.86
N HIS A 109 4.54 -1.33 2.79
CA HIS A 109 3.09 -1.23 2.56
C HIS A 109 2.67 0.20 2.17
N ASP A 110 3.00 1.20 3.00
CA ASP A 110 2.62 2.59 2.72
C ASP A 110 3.38 3.20 1.54
N ILE A 111 4.65 2.84 1.40
CA ILE A 111 5.47 3.31 0.28
C ILE A 111 4.92 2.76 -1.04
N ASP A 112 4.71 1.45 -1.12
CA ASP A 112 4.29 0.78 -2.36
C ASP A 112 2.88 1.21 -2.77
N ARG A 113 1.92 1.38 -1.84
CA ARG A 113 0.56 1.83 -2.23
C ARG A 113 0.56 3.21 -2.89
N HIS A 114 1.40 4.13 -2.42
CA HIS A 114 1.54 5.46 -3.02
C HIS A 114 2.22 5.42 -4.38
N LEU A 115 3.30 4.63 -4.53
CA LEU A 115 4.01 4.47 -5.80
C LEU A 115 3.16 3.73 -6.83
N ALA A 116 2.50 2.65 -6.41
CA ALA A 116 1.61 1.84 -7.23
C ALA A 116 0.47 2.68 -7.79
N LEU A 117 -0.26 3.42 -6.94
CA LEU A 117 -1.37 4.25 -7.41
C LEU A 117 -0.91 5.30 -8.42
N ARG A 118 0.22 5.97 -8.17
CA ARG A 118 0.79 6.95 -9.12
C ARG A 118 1.16 6.29 -10.45
N ASP A 119 1.94 5.22 -10.40
CA ASP A 119 2.47 4.56 -11.60
C ASP A 119 1.33 3.92 -12.41
N TYR A 120 0.34 3.34 -11.73
CA TYR A 120 -0.85 2.77 -12.35
C TYR A 120 -1.66 3.83 -13.09
N LEU A 121 -1.95 4.97 -12.46
CA LEU A 121 -2.68 6.06 -13.11
C LEU A 121 -1.91 6.69 -14.28
N ARG A 122 -0.57 6.66 -14.26
CA ARG A 122 0.25 7.08 -15.41
C ARG A 122 0.16 6.09 -16.57
N ALA A 123 0.05 4.80 -16.28
CA ALA A 123 -0.05 3.74 -17.28
C ALA A 123 -1.48 3.54 -17.82
N HIS A 124 -2.50 3.98 -17.08
CA HIS A 124 -3.93 3.79 -17.39
C HIS A 124 -4.64 5.16 -17.51
N PRO A 125 -4.49 5.87 -18.64
CA PRO A 125 -4.98 7.23 -18.81
C PRO A 125 -6.51 7.32 -18.76
N ASP A 126 -7.22 6.25 -19.11
CA ASP A 126 -8.67 6.10 -18.98
C ASP A 126 -9.12 6.14 -17.51
N VAL A 127 -8.44 5.38 -16.64
CA VAL A 127 -8.72 5.38 -15.19
C VAL A 127 -8.34 6.74 -14.57
N ALA A 128 -7.26 7.36 -15.03
CA ALA A 128 -6.90 8.71 -14.62
C ALA A 128 -7.97 9.74 -15.02
N ALA A 129 -8.53 9.64 -16.23
CA ALA A 129 -9.61 10.51 -16.69
C ALA A 129 -10.87 10.34 -15.82
N GLU A 130 -11.30 9.11 -15.54
CA GLU A 130 -12.44 8.84 -14.63
C GLU A 130 -12.19 9.47 -13.25
N TYR A 131 -10.97 9.33 -12.71
CA TYR A 131 -10.62 9.92 -11.42
C TYR A 131 -10.63 11.46 -11.46
N GLY A 132 -10.17 12.05 -12.56
CA GLY A 132 -10.20 13.50 -12.79
C GLY A 132 -11.63 14.03 -12.80
N GLU A 133 -12.51 13.43 -13.59
CA GLU A 133 -13.94 13.78 -13.69
C GLU A 133 -14.65 13.67 -12.34
N LEU A 134 -14.42 12.57 -11.61
CA LEU A 134 -14.97 12.37 -10.28
C LEU A 134 -14.58 13.52 -9.34
N LYS A 135 -13.29 13.87 -9.30
CA LYS A 135 -12.80 14.97 -8.45
C LYS A 135 -13.40 16.31 -8.84
N GLN A 136 -13.51 16.60 -10.13
CA GLN A 136 -14.13 17.85 -10.59
C GLN A 136 -15.61 17.93 -10.19
N ASN A 137 -16.36 16.84 -10.35
CA ASN A 137 -17.78 16.77 -9.97
C ASN A 137 -17.96 16.91 -8.45
N LEU A 138 -17.13 16.24 -7.65
CA LEU A 138 -17.16 16.38 -6.20
C LEU A 138 -16.80 17.80 -5.74
N ALA A 139 -15.82 18.45 -6.38
CA ALA A 139 -15.46 19.83 -6.06
C ALA A 139 -16.59 20.82 -6.38
N ARG A 140 -17.34 20.60 -7.47
CA ARG A 140 -18.55 21.40 -7.79
C ARG A 140 -19.69 21.15 -6.79
N THR A 141 -19.85 19.92 -6.34
CA THR A 141 -20.93 19.51 -5.42
C THR A 141 -20.67 19.96 -3.98
N PHE A 142 -19.40 19.87 -3.54
CA PHE A 142 -18.97 20.14 -2.17
C PHE A 142 -17.86 21.21 -2.11
N PRO A 143 -18.08 22.43 -2.63
CA PRO A 143 -17.03 23.44 -2.78
C PRO A 143 -16.47 23.94 -1.44
N ASN A 144 -17.22 23.81 -0.34
CA ASN A 144 -16.81 24.25 1.00
C ASN A 144 -16.69 23.12 2.02
N ASP A 145 -16.94 21.87 1.61
CA ASP A 145 -16.93 20.70 2.47
C ASP A 145 -15.85 19.72 2.01
N ILE A 146 -14.67 19.87 2.61
CA ILE A 146 -13.52 19.01 2.31
C ILE A 146 -13.76 17.56 2.72
N ASN A 147 -14.55 17.31 3.76
CA ASN A 147 -14.82 15.96 4.25
C ASN A 147 -15.72 15.23 3.26
N ALA A 148 -16.84 15.84 2.85
CA ALA A 148 -17.71 15.27 1.82
C ALA A 148 -16.99 15.04 0.48
N TYR A 149 -16.07 15.94 0.09
CA TYR A 149 -15.21 15.72 -1.08
C TYR A 149 -14.26 14.52 -0.91
N MET A 150 -13.68 14.32 0.27
CA MET A 150 -12.81 13.17 0.55
C MET A 150 -13.60 11.86 0.58
N ASP A 151 -14.74 11.86 1.25
CA ASP A 151 -15.61 10.69 1.37
C ASP A 151 -16.16 10.27 0.01
N GLY A 152 -16.58 11.23 -0.82
CA GLY A 152 -17.16 10.96 -2.14
C GLY A 152 -16.20 10.28 -3.13
N LYS A 153 -14.88 10.31 -2.89
CA LYS A 153 -13.88 9.61 -3.73
C LYS A 153 -13.24 8.40 -3.05
N ASP A 154 -13.55 8.14 -1.78
CA ASP A 154 -12.87 7.10 -0.99
C ASP A 154 -13.00 5.71 -1.62
N SER A 155 -14.23 5.30 -1.97
CA SER A 155 -14.48 3.99 -2.59
C SER A 155 -13.79 3.83 -3.93
N PHE A 156 -13.74 4.89 -4.74
CA PHE A 156 -13.00 4.90 -6.00
C PHE A 156 -11.49 4.69 -5.76
N VAL A 157 -10.92 5.50 -4.86
CA VAL A 157 -9.47 5.45 -4.56
C VAL A 157 -9.09 4.07 -4.01
N LYS A 158 -9.85 3.51 -3.08
CA LYS A 158 -9.60 2.17 -2.53
C LYS A 158 -9.61 1.09 -3.60
N ARG A 159 -10.60 1.11 -4.50
CA ARG A 159 -10.69 0.16 -5.61
C ARG A 159 -9.50 0.26 -6.55
N VAL A 160 -9.15 1.48 -6.99
CA VAL A 160 -8.04 1.70 -7.91
C VAL A 160 -6.69 1.42 -7.25
N GLU A 161 -6.53 1.72 -5.95
CA GLU A 161 -5.32 1.37 -5.20
C GLU A 161 -5.12 -0.15 -5.13
N ALA A 162 -6.18 -0.92 -4.90
CA ALA A 162 -6.11 -2.39 -4.92
C ALA A 162 -5.69 -2.94 -6.30
N GLN A 163 -6.28 -2.41 -7.38
CA GLN A 163 -5.89 -2.76 -8.75
C GLN A 163 -4.43 -2.36 -9.04
N ALA A 164 -4.04 -1.16 -8.62
CA ALA A 164 -2.70 -0.63 -8.79
C ALA A 164 -1.65 -1.47 -8.06
N LEU A 165 -1.92 -1.90 -6.83
CA LEU A 165 -1.02 -2.77 -6.07
C LEU A 165 -0.85 -4.13 -6.75
N ARG A 166 -1.93 -4.74 -7.27
CA ARG A 166 -1.84 -5.99 -8.04
C ARG A 166 -0.97 -5.80 -9.28
N TRP A 167 -1.25 -4.77 -10.08
CA TRP A 167 -0.46 -4.44 -11.28
C TRP A 167 1.02 -4.19 -10.94
N TYR A 168 1.28 -3.35 -9.93
CA TYR A 168 2.62 -2.98 -9.50
C TYR A 168 3.45 -4.19 -9.06
N TYR A 169 2.81 -5.14 -8.36
CA TYR A 169 3.46 -6.34 -7.88
C TYR A 169 3.56 -7.45 -8.94
N SER A 170 2.68 -7.48 -9.94
CA SER A 170 2.83 -8.40 -11.08
C SER A 170 4.05 -8.07 -11.96
N GLU A 171 4.44 -6.80 -12.06
CA GLU A 171 5.53 -6.37 -12.93
C GLU A 171 6.92 -6.42 -12.27
N ARG A 172 7.01 -6.53 -10.94
CA ARG A 172 8.24 -6.17 -10.19
C ARG A 172 8.80 -7.24 -9.26
N LYS A 173 8.37 -8.52 -9.31
CA LYS A 173 8.65 -9.46 -8.22
C LYS A 173 9.40 -10.76 -8.54
N PRO A 174 10.18 -11.27 -7.56
CA PRO A 174 10.91 -12.54 -7.63
C PRO A 174 10.04 -13.74 -7.21
N PHE A 175 8.70 -13.63 -7.29
CA PHE A 175 7.81 -14.72 -6.92
C PHE A 175 6.61 -14.82 -7.87
N THR A 176 6.05 -16.02 -7.95
CA THR A 176 4.89 -16.35 -8.78
C THR A 176 3.75 -16.86 -7.90
N ILE A 177 2.51 -16.59 -8.30
CA ILE A 177 1.33 -17.22 -7.71
C ILE A 177 0.87 -18.32 -8.64
N ARG A 178 0.66 -19.52 -8.10
CA ARG A 178 0.18 -20.69 -8.85
C ARG A 178 -0.66 -21.61 -7.98
N PRO A 179 -1.49 -22.48 -8.58
CA PRO A 179 -2.12 -23.57 -7.84
C PRO A 179 -1.06 -24.45 -7.13
N ALA A 180 -1.43 -24.96 -5.96
CA ALA A 180 -0.63 -25.94 -5.25
C ALA A 180 -0.54 -27.26 -6.03
N GLU A 181 0.62 -27.89 -5.98
CA GLU A 181 0.91 -29.18 -6.58
C GLU A 181 1.26 -30.22 -5.51
N GLU A 182 1.26 -31.51 -5.86
CA GLU A 182 1.63 -32.59 -4.93
C GLU A 182 3.02 -32.40 -4.31
N ARG A 183 3.96 -31.82 -5.08
CA ARG A 183 5.33 -31.52 -4.60
C ARG A 183 5.38 -30.51 -3.46
N ASP A 184 4.35 -29.69 -3.32
CA ASP A 184 4.29 -28.61 -2.33
C ASP A 184 3.86 -29.10 -0.95
N LYS A 185 3.31 -30.32 -0.84
CA LYS A 185 2.73 -30.85 0.40
C LYS A 185 3.67 -30.72 1.62
N PRO A 186 4.96 -31.10 1.56
CA PRO A 186 5.82 -30.98 2.74
C PRO A 186 5.97 -29.55 3.25
N GLU A 187 6.07 -28.58 2.33
CA GLU A 187 6.25 -27.18 2.70
C GLU A 187 4.92 -26.52 3.08
N LEU A 188 3.80 -26.92 2.47
CA LEU A 188 2.45 -26.51 2.87
C LEU A 188 2.10 -26.97 4.28
N VAL A 189 2.40 -28.23 4.64
CA VAL A 189 2.21 -28.74 6.00
C VAL A 189 2.99 -27.90 7.00
N TRP A 190 4.25 -27.56 6.68
CA TRP A 190 5.04 -26.69 7.53
C TRP A 190 4.43 -25.28 7.66
N LEU A 191 3.98 -24.67 6.55
CA LEU A 191 3.35 -23.35 6.56
C LEU A 191 2.02 -23.34 7.35
N ILE A 192 1.23 -24.40 7.27
CA ILE A 192 0.00 -24.57 8.05
C ILE A 192 0.32 -24.67 9.54
N ALA A 193 1.31 -25.48 9.91
CA ALA A 193 1.75 -25.60 11.30
C ALA A 193 2.29 -24.26 11.84
N ALA A 194 3.11 -23.56 11.05
CA ALA A 194 3.63 -22.22 11.39
C ALA A 194 2.50 -21.21 11.60
N PHE A 195 1.49 -21.22 10.72
CA PHE A 195 0.30 -20.38 10.88
C PHE A 195 -0.44 -20.64 12.19
N ARG A 196 -0.61 -21.91 12.60
CA ARG A 196 -1.30 -22.28 13.85
C ARG A 196 -0.54 -21.79 15.08
N VAL A 197 0.79 -21.92 15.09
CA VAL A 197 1.65 -21.39 16.17
C VAL A 197 1.51 -19.87 16.26
N GLU A 198 1.61 -19.16 15.14
CA GLU A 198 1.49 -17.69 15.14
C GLU A 198 0.09 -17.22 15.55
N LEU A 199 -0.97 -17.91 15.09
CA LEU A 199 -2.33 -17.60 15.46
C LEU A 199 -2.59 -17.82 16.95
N SER A 200 -1.98 -18.85 17.55
CA SER A 200 -2.01 -19.11 19.00
C SER A 200 -1.32 -17.99 19.77
N GLN A 201 -0.14 -17.54 19.33
CA GLN A 201 0.59 -16.44 19.98
C GLN A 201 -0.22 -15.14 20.01
N LEU A 202 -0.95 -14.85 18.93
CA LEU A 202 -1.86 -13.69 18.87
C LEU A 202 -3.04 -13.79 19.85
N LYS A 203 -3.39 -15.00 20.29
CA LYS A 203 -4.43 -15.26 21.30
C LYS A 203 -3.86 -15.38 22.73
N GLU A 204 -2.58 -15.06 22.92
CA GLU A 204 -1.87 -15.23 24.20
C GLU A 204 -1.81 -16.71 24.66
N GLU A 205 -1.92 -17.65 23.72
CA GLU A 205 -1.83 -19.09 23.94
C GLU A 205 -0.47 -19.62 23.44
N THR A 206 0.05 -20.67 24.08
CA THR A 206 1.29 -21.34 23.64
C THR A 206 0.97 -22.66 22.98
N THR A 207 1.24 -22.76 21.68
CA THR A 207 1.13 -24.00 20.89
C THR A 207 2.47 -24.32 20.26
N GLU A 208 2.87 -25.59 20.26
CA GLU A 208 4.07 -26.07 19.57
C GLU A 208 3.76 -26.39 18.09
N VAL A 209 4.81 -26.49 17.27
CA VAL A 209 4.66 -26.90 15.87
C VAL A 209 4.17 -28.36 15.83
N ASP A 210 2.97 -28.57 15.30
CA ASP A 210 2.38 -29.90 15.11
C ASP A 210 2.18 -30.18 13.62
N LEU A 211 3.11 -30.95 13.04
CA LEU A 211 3.07 -31.31 11.63
C LEU A 211 2.00 -32.36 11.32
N GLY A 212 1.63 -33.21 12.28
CA GLY A 212 0.61 -34.23 12.08
C GLY A 212 -0.77 -33.60 11.93
N ASN A 213 -1.11 -32.68 12.83
CA ASN A 213 -2.36 -31.92 12.75
C ASN A 213 -2.40 -31.05 11.48
N ALA A 214 -1.30 -30.40 11.12
CA ALA A 214 -1.21 -29.63 9.88
C ALA A 214 -1.39 -30.50 8.61
N GLU A 215 -0.91 -31.74 8.63
CA GLU A 215 -1.13 -32.70 7.54
C GLU A 215 -2.59 -33.16 7.46
N GLU A 216 -3.23 -33.46 8.60
CA GLU A 216 -4.67 -33.75 8.66
C GLU A 216 -5.51 -32.57 8.15
N GLU A 217 -5.14 -31.36 8.51
CA GLU A 217 -5.77 -30.13 8.07
C GLU A 217 -5.64 -29.93 6.55
N LEU A 218 -4.44 -30.09 5.99
CA LEU A 218 -4.22 -30.04 4.53
C LEU A 218 -5.04 -31.11 3.81
N ASN A 219 -5.04 -32.35 4.32
CA ASN A 219 -5.82 -33.44 3.74
C ASN A 219 -7.33 -33.16 3.78
N SER A 220 -7.82 -32.48 4.81
CA SER A 220 -9.22 -32.04 4.91
C SER A 220 -9.58 -31.01 3.84
N TYR A 221 -8.68 -30.08 3.51
CA TYR A 221 -8.89 -29.13 2.41
C TYR A 221 -8.94 -29.83 1.06
N LEU A 222 -7.99 -30.72 0.79
CA LEU A 222 -7.92 -31.49 -0.44
C LEU A 222 -9.15 -32.40 -0.63
N ALA A 223 -9.60 -33.07 0.44
CA ALA A 223 -10.78 -33.93 0.40
C ALA A 223 -12.10 -33.17 0.15
N LYS A 224 -12.11 -31.85 0.36
CA LYS A 224 -13.24 -30.96 0.09
C LYS A 224 -13.10 -30.22 -1.24
N ASP A 225 -12.11 -30.58 -2.07
CA ASP A 225 -11.79 -29.93 -3.33
C ASP A 225 -11.59 -28.41 -3.20
N MET A 226 -11.08 -27.95 -2.04
CA MET A 226 -10.82 -26.52 -1.80
C MET A 226 -9.60 -26.08 -2.61
N PRO A 227 -9.71 -25.07 -3.51
CA PRO A 227 -8.55 -24.56 -4.23
C PRO A 227 -7.50 -24.01 -3.28
N ILE A 228 -6.23 -24.39 -3.51
CA ILE A 228 -5.08 -23.88 -2.76
C ILE A 228 -4.15 -23.21 -3.75
N PHE A 229 -3.78 -21.96 -3.47
CA PHE A 229 -2.76 -21.24 -4.23
C PHE A 229 -1.55 -20.96 -3.34
N VAL A 230 -0.37 -21.03 -3.93
CA VAL A 230 0.91 -20.79 -3.25
C VAL A 230 1.64 -19.63 -3.90
N ALA A 231 2.40 -18.91 -3.08
CA ALA A 231 3.38 -17.94 -3.55
C ALA A 231 4.74 -18.62 -3.58
N GLU A 232 5.29 -18.86 -4.76
CA GLU A 232 6.59 -19.50 -4.96
C GLU A 232 7.66 -18.44 -5.23
N GLY A 233 8.69 -18.39 -4.39
CA GLY A 233 9.87 -17.54 -4.56
C GLY A 233 11.03 -18.23 -5.27
N GLU A 234 12.21 -17.62 -5.18
CA GLU A 234 13.43 -18.15 -5.78
C GLU A 234 13.77 -19.56 -5.26
N GLY A 235 14.21 -20.45 -6.17
CA GLY A 235 14.55 -21.83 -5.83
C GLY A 235 13.36 -22.73 -5.50
N GLY A 236 12.13 -22.29 -5.77
CA GLY A 236 10.91 -23.08 -5.53
C GLY A 236 10.37 -23.00 -4.10
N LYS A 237 10.97 -22.17 -3.24
CA LYS A 237 10.55 -22.00 -1.84
C LYS A 237 9.17 -21.36 -1.76
N LEU A 238 8.27 -21.91 -0.94
CA LEU A 238 6.97 -21.30 -0.68
C LEU A 238 7.09 -20.16 0.32
N LEU A 239 6.47 -19.02 -0.03
CA LEU A 239 6.47 -17.78 0.74
C LEU A 239 5.16 -17.59 1.53
N GLY A 240 4.14 -18.36 1.17
CA GLY A 240 2.80 -18.28 1.73
C GLY A 240 1.80 -19.06 0.88
N TYR A 241 0.59 -19.19 1.40
CA TYR A 241 -0.52 -19.87 0.73
C TYR A 241 -1.86 -19.20 1.05
N ILE A 242 -2.86 -19.49 0.22
CA ILE A 242 -4.27 -19.21 0.48
C ILE A 242 -5.08 -20.46 0.14
N VAL A 243 -6.02 -20.79 1.02
CA VAL A 243 -7.04 -21.83 0.82
C VAL A 243 -8.36 -21.15 0.59
N CYS A 244 -9.05 -21.52 -0.48
CA CYS A 244 -10.33 -20.96 -0.87
C CYS A 244 -11.45 -21.98 -0.62
N ARG A 245 -12.53 -21.58 0.06
CA ARG A 245 -13.78 -22.36 0.10
C ARG A 245 -14.73 -21.80 -0.95
N VAL A 246 -15.34 -22.66 -1.77
CA VAL A 246 -16.30 -22.25 -2.79
C VAL A 246 -17.70 -22.72 -2.39
N ASP A 247 -18.59 -21.77 -2.10
CA ASP A 247 -19.96 -22.02 -1.69
C ASP A 247 -20.93 -21.40 -2.72
N GLY A 248 -21.26 -22.18 -3.76
CA GLY A 248 -22.04 -21.67 -4.89
C GLY A 248 -21.26 -20.59 -5.66
N ASP A 249 -21.80 -19.38 -5.73
CA ASP A 249 -21.19 -18.23 -6.42
C ASP A 249 -20.26 -17.41 -5.50
N VAL A 250 -20.02 -17.87 -4.26
CA VAL A 250 -19.19 -17.16 -3.27
C VAL A 250 -17.88 -17.90 -3.06
N VAL A 251 -16.77 -17.18 -3.23
CA VAL A 251 -15.42 -17.64 -2.86
C VAL A 251 -15.02 -17.01 -1.54
N TRP A 252 -14.72 -17.84 -0.54
CA TRP A 252 -14.19 -17.43 0.76
C TRP A 252 -12.69 -17.66 0.80
N ALA A 253 -11.93 -16.63 1.15
CA ALA A 253 -10.54 -16.78 1.58
C ALA A 253 -10.54 -17.43 2.98
N GLU A 254 -10.65 -18.76 3.03
CA GLU A 254 -10.84 -19.53 4.27
C GLU A 254 -9.64 -19.36 5.20
N TYR A 255 -8.44 -19.60 4.68
CA TYR A 255 -7.19 -19.36 5.40
C TYR A 255 -6.13 -18.79 4.47
N MET A 256 -5.34 -17.85 4.98
CA MET A 256 -4.21 -17.29 4.26
C MET A 256 -3.06 -17.06 5.24
N TYR A 257 -1.86 -17.47 4.84
CA TYR A 257 -0.66 -17.25 5.62
C TYR A 257 0.49 -16.83 4.72
N VAL A 258 1.30 -15.90 5.23
CA VAL A 258 2.51 -15.40 4.57
C VAL A 258 3.61 -15.38 5.62
N LEU A 259 4.77 -15.90 5.22
CA LEU A 259 6.00 -15.88 6.03
C LEU A 259 6.25 -14.47 6.59
N PRO A 260 6.61 -14.32 7.88
CA PRO A 260 6.82 -13.02 8.51
C PRO A 260 7.76 -12.10 7.72
N GLU A 261 8.86 -12.64 7.21
CA GLU A 261 9.85 -11.90 6.42
C GLU A 261 9.28 -11.39 5.09
N MET A 262 8.25 -12.04 4.55
CA MET A 262 7.59 -11.66 3.28
C MET A 262 6.35 -10.78 3.46
N ARG A 263 5.96 -10.48 4.70
CA ARG A 263 4.84 -9.57 4.99
C ARG A 263 5.16 -8.17 4.51
N ARG A 264 4.11 -7.44 4.10
CA ARG A 264 4.20 -6.09 3.50
C ARG A 264 5.04 -6.01 2.22
N GLN A 265 5.46 -7.15 1.68
CA GLN A 265 6.07 -7.25 0.35
C GLN A 265 5.05 -7.72 -0.69
N GLY A 266 3.75 -7.51 -0.45
CA GLY A 266 2.64 -7.80 -1.37
C GLY A 266 2.37 -9.26 -1.72
N VAL A 267 2.96 -10.24 -1.03
CA VAL A 267 2.62 -11.67 -1.23
C VAL A 267 1.14 -11.91 -0.95
N ALA A 268 0.64 -11.42 0.20
CA ALA A 268 -0.77 -11.55 0.58
C ALA A 268 -1.72 -10.92 -0.45
N THR A 269 -1.37 -9.73 -0.98
CA THR A 269 -2.14 -9.06 -2.04
C THR A 269 -2.29 -9.93 -3.28
N MET A 270 -1.20 -10.59 -3.69
CA MET A 270 -1.22 -11.44 -4.88
C MET A 270 -1.91 -12.78 -4.62
N LEU A 271 -1.75 -13.39 -3.44
CA LEU A 271 -2.50 -14.58 -3.05
C LEU A 271 -4.01 -14.30 -3.01
N TYR A 272 -4.41 -13.22 -2.34
CA TYR A 272 -5.82 -12.85 -2.22
C TYR A 272 -6.47 -12.57 -3.59
N SER A 273 -5.70 -12.05 -4.57
CA SER A 273 -6.20 -11.85 -5.92
C SER A 273 -6.62 -13.12 -6.67
N GLN A 274 -6.26 -14.31 -6.18
CA GLN A 274 -6.75 -15.58 -6.75
C GLN A 274 -8.11 -15.99 -6.16
N ALA A 275 -8.50 -15.40 -5.03
CA ALA A 275 -9.81 -15.60 -4.42
C ALA A 275 -10.85 -14.58 -4.91
N GLU A 276 -10.40 -13.44 -5.46
CA GLU A 276 -11.23 -12.43 -6.15
C GLU A 276 -11.58 -12.85 -7.57
#